data_AF-A0A2V6FKX6-F1
#
_entry.id   AF-A0A2V6FKX6-F1
#
_cell.length_a   1.000
_cell.length_b   1.000
_cell.length_c   1.000
_cell.angle_alpha   90.00
_cell.angle_beta   90.00
_cell.angle_gamma   90.00
#
_symmetry.space_group_name_H-M   'P 1'
#
loop_
_entity.id
_entity.type
_entity.pdbx_description
1 polymer ?
#
loop_
_entity_poly.entity_id
_entity_poly.type
_entity_poly.pdbx_seq_one_letter_code
_entity_poly.pdbx_strand_id
1 'polypeptide(L)'
;MKRFSQRRRIAAFTLNELLVIIAVAMVLAVLAVSALAKAKAKARKISCTCNLKQAGLSFRIFAEDHADLFPMGVSTNKGGSKEHLGTSEVFQHFRALSNELSTTKVLVCPADTRKAAPGFSVLSNINISYFVGANAADSLPQTLLAGDRNLMTNSVPVGAGPLVLTANVSVGWTAALHRNSGNVALGDGSVQ
;
A
#
# COMPACT_ATOMS: atom_id res chain seq x y z
N MET A 1 -42.43 -56.73 -39.02
CA MET A 1 -42.41 -55.82 -37.84
C MET A 1 -41.84 -54.46 -38.26
N LYS A 2 -42.65 -53.39 -38.30
CA LYS A 2 -42.17 -52.02 -38.59
C LYS A 2 -42.03 -51.25 -37.28
N ARG A 3 -40.80 -50.94 -36.86
CA ARG A 3 -40.51 -50.07 -35.70
C ARG A 3 -40.61 -48.60 -36.16
N PHE A 4 -41.62 -47.87 -35.69
CA PHE A 4 -41.70 -46.43 -35.87
C PHE A 4 -40.67 -45.74 -34.95
N SER A 5 -39.63 -45.18 -35.55
CA SER A 5 -38.66 -44.32 -34.87
C SER A 5 -39.32 -42.97 -34.54
N GLN A 6 -39.74 -42.77 -33.29
CA GLN A 6 -40.16 -41.46 -32.78
C GLN A 6 -38.96 -40.50 -32.77
N ARG A 7 -38.89 -39.59 -33.74
CA ARG A 7 -38.01 -38.41 -33.65
C ARG A 7 -38.53 -37.53 -32.51
N ARG A 8 -37.79 -37.46 -31.40
CA ARG A 8 -38.02 -36.44 -30.37
C ARG A 8 -37.83 -35.06 -31.04
N ARG A 9 -38.91 -34.28 -31.14
CA ARG A 9 -38.81 -32.86 -31.50
C ARG A 9 -38.14 -32.16 -30.34
N ILE A 10 -36.89 -31.75 -30.51
CA ILE A 10 -36.23 -30.83 -29.58
C ILE A 10 -36.90 -29.48 -29.78
N ALA A 11 -37.59 -28.97 -28.77
CA ALA A 11 -38.14 -27.62 -28.79
C ALA A 11 -36.97 -26.64 -28.87
N ALA A 12 -36.91 -25.84 -29.94
CA ALA A 12 -35.95 -24.76 -30.07
C ALA A 12 -36.47 -23.52 -29.33
N PHE A 13 -35.55 -22.74 -28.75
CA PHE A 13 -35.87 -21.48 -28.08
C PHE A 13 -36.58 -20.51 -29.03
N THR A 14 -37.61 -19.83 -28.52
CA THR A 14 -38.25 -18.71 -29.22
C THR A 14 -37.43 -17.43 -29.05
N LEU A 15 -37.60 -16.47 -29.96
CA LEU A 15 -36.89 -15.19 -29.93
C LEU A 15 -37.16 -14.41 -28.63
N ASN A 16 -38.40 -14.45 -28.13
CA ASN A 16 -38.79 -13.78 -26.88
C ASN A 16 -38.14 -14.41 -25.65
N GLU A 17 -38.07 -15.75 -25.58
CA GLU A 17 -37.40 -16.44 -24.47
C GLU A 17 -35.91 -16.09 -24.41
N LEU A 18 -35.24 -16.05 -25.58
CA LEU A 18 -33.85 -15.63 -25.65
C LEU A 18 -33.66 -14.17 -25.19
N LEU A 19 -34.55 -13.26 -25.61
CA LEU A 19 -34.50 -11.85 -25.22
C LEU A 19 -34.65 -11.65 -23.71
N VAL A 20 -35.57 -12.37 -23.07
CA VAL A 20 -35.76 -12.27 -21.61
C VAL A 20 -34.52 -12.80 -20.86
N ILE A 21 -33.92 -13.89 -21.32
CA ILE A 21 -32.72 -14.47 -20.71
C ILE A 21 -31.54 -13.48 -20.76
N ILE A 22 -31.28 -12.89 -21.93
CA ILE A 22 -30.18 -11.91 -22.03
C ILE A 22 -30.48 -10.65 -21.23
N ALA A 23 -31.74 -10.20 -21.16
CA ALA A 23 -32.13 -9.04 -20.38
C ALA A 23 -31.83 -9.25 -18.89
N VAL A 24 -32.22 -10.41 -18.34
CA VAL A 24 -31.92 -10.77 -16.95
C VAL A 24 -30.42 -10.93 -16.72
N ALA A 25 -29.69 -11.57 -17.65
CA ALA A 25 -28.24 -11.73 -17.56
C ALA A 25 -27.50 -10.38 -17.52
N MET A 26 -27.92 -9.40 -18.32
CA MET A 26 -27.35 -8.05 -18.33
C MET A 26 -27.58 -7.32 -17.01
N VAL A 27 -28.78 -7.42 -16.43
CA VAL A 27 -29.08 -6.82 -15.12
C VAL A 27 -28.18 -7.42 -14.02
N LEU A 28 -28.03 -8.76 -14.00
CA LEU A 28 -27.16 -9.44 -13.05
C LEU A 28 -25.69 -9.06 -13.23
N ALA A 29 -25.21 -8.94 -14.46
CA ALA A 29 -23.83 -8.55 -14.75
C ALA A 29 -23.51 -7.13 -14.24
N VAL A 30 -24.41 -6.16 -14.45
CA VAL A 30 -24.23 -4.77 -13.97
C VAL A 30 -24.11 -4.73 -12.45
N LEU A 31 -24.96 -5.46 -11.73
CA LEU A 31 -24.91 -5.53 -10.27
C LEU A 31 -23.60 -6.17 -9.79
N ALA A 32 -23.13 -7.25 -10.43
CA ALA A 32 -21.88 -7.92 -10.09
C ALA A 32 -20.65 -7.02 -10.29
N VAL A 33 -20.59 -6.23 -11.37
CA VAL A 33 -19.49 -5.30 -11.63
C VAL A 33 -19.38 -4.24 -10.52
N SER A 34 -20.52 -3.68 -10.10
CA SER A 34 -20.54 -2.66 -9.04
C SER A 34 -20.08 -3.20 -7.68
N ALA A 35 -20.42 -4.45 -7.35
CA ALA A 35 -19.98 -5.13 -6.13
C ALA A 35 -18.48 -5.44 -6.18
N LEU A 36 -17.98 -5.92 -7.31
CA LEU A 36 -16.57 -6.24 -7.49
C LEU A 36 -15.66 -5.00 -7.39
N ALA A 37 -16.10 -3.86 -7.92
CA ALA A 37 -15.37 -2.60 -7.81
C ALA A 37 -15.18 -2.17 -6.33
N LYS A 38 -16.24 -2.27 -5.52
CA LYS A 38 -16.19 -1.98 -4.08
C LYS A 38 -15.28 -2.97 -3.34
N ALA A 39 -15.38 -4.26 -3.65
CA ALA A 39 -14.55 -5.29 -3.05
C ALA A 39 -13.05 -5.07 -3.36
N LYS A 40 -12.71 -4.75 -4.61
CA LYS A 40 -11.34 -4.46 -5.03
C LYS A 40 -10.77 -3.21 -4.34
N ALA A 41 -11.56 -2.17 -4.16
CA ALA A 41 -11.14 -0.97 -3.40
C ALA A 41 -10.85 -1.30 -1.94
N LYS A 42 -11.71 -2.11 -1.28
CA LYS A 42 -11.50 -2.57 0.09
C LYS A 42 -10.25 -3.45 0.22
N ALA A 43 -10.05 -4.39 -0.71
CA ALA A 43 -8.86 -5.25 -0.74
C ALA A 43 -7.57 -4.43 -0.89
N ARG A 44 -7.56 -3.39 -1.74
CA ARG A 44 -6.43 -2.46 -1.87
C ARG A 44 -6.12 -1.74 -0.57
N LYS A 45 -7.14 -1.25 0.15
CA LYS A 45 -6.96 -0.60 1.46
C LYS A 45 -6.30 -1.55 2.46
N ILE A 46 -6.85 -2.77 2.59
CA ILE A 46 -6.29 -3.81 3.46
C ILE A 46 -4.84 -4.11 3.10
N SER A 47 -4.53 -4.24 1.81
CA SER A 47 -3.17 -4.50 1.35
C SER A 47 -2.22 -3.32 1.60
N CYS A 48 -2.64 -2.06 1.46
CA CYS A 48 -1.79 -0.91 1.83
C CYS A 48 -1.46 -0.91 3.33
N THR A 49 -2.45 -1.15 4.20
CA THR A 49 -2.24 -1.27 5.65
C THR A 49 -1.33 -2.47 5.98
N CYS A 50 -1.52 -3.61 5.32
CA CYS A 50 -0.69 -4.80 5.53
C CYS A 50 0.76 -4.60 5.09
N ASN A 51 0.98 -3.94 3.94
CA ASN A 51 2.31 -3.57 3.47
C ASN A 51 3.01 -2.62 4.45
N LEU A 52 2.30 -1.59 4.93
CA LEU A 52 2.85 -0.66 5.90
C LEU A 52 3.14 -1.34 7.25
N LYS A 53 2.30 -2.30 7.68
CA LYS A 53 2.57 -3.14 8.87
C LYS A 53 3.82 -4.00 8.70
N GLN A 54 4.01 -4.62 7.52
CA GLN A 54 5.21 -5.41 7.23
C GLN A 54 6.47 -4.54 7.23
N ALA A 55 6.40 -3.33 6.68
CA ALA A 55 7.49 -2.37 6.79
C ALA A 55 7.75 -1.96 8.25
N GLY A 56 6.72 -1.63 9.03
CA GLY A 56 6.85 -1.30 10.45
C GLY A 56 7.47 -2.44 11.27
N LEU A 57 7.07 -3.68 11.01
CA LEU A 57 7.66 -4.85 11.65
C LEU A 57 9.14 -5.01 11.28
N SER A 58 9.52 -4.79 10.02
CA SER A 58 10.93 -4.90 9.62
C SER A 58 11.83 -3.87 10.30
N PHE A 59 11.32 -2.67 10.59
CA PHE A 59 12.02 -1.69 11.41
C PHE A 59 12.29 -2.21 12.83
N ARG A 60 11.32 -2.89 13.44
CA ARG A 60 11.45 -3.45 14.79
C ARG A 60 12.40 -4.63 14.84
N ILE A 61 12.32 -5.54 13.87
CA ILE A 61 13.28 -6.66 13.75
C ILE A 61 14.71 -6.10 13.60
N PHE A 62 14.90 -5.07 12.77
CA PHE A 62 16.20 -4.40 12.66
C PHE A 62 16.67 -3.82 14.01
N ALA A 63 15.76 -3.22 14.79
CA ALA A 63 16.10 -2.61 16.07
C ALA A 63 16.56 -3.64 17.12
N GLU A 64 16.04 -4.87 17.09
CA GLU A 64 16.46 -5.96 17.98
C GLU A 64 17.97 -6.23 17.88
N ASP A 65 18.54 -6.11 16.68
CA ASP A 65 19.98 -6.30 16.44
C ASP A 65 20.82 -5.02 16.64
N HIS A 66 20.19 -3.86 16.82
CA HIS A 66 20.85 -2.55 16.78
C HIS A 66 20.55 -1.66 18.01
N ALA A 67 20.43 -2.27 19.19
CA ALA A 67 20.23 -1.56 20.46
C ALA A 67 19.00 -0.64 20.45
N ASP A 68 17.86 -1.16 19.99
CA ASP A 68 16.55 -0.49 19.94
C ASP A 68 16.51 0.75 19.02
N LEU A 69 17.51 0.90 18.15
CA LEU A 69 17.58 1.97 17.17
C LEU A 69 17.08 1.48 15.81
N PHE A 70 16.13 2.23 15.24
CA PHE A 70 15.77 2.07 13.83
C PHE A 70 16.92 2.52 12.91
N PRO A 71 16.89 2.17 11.61
CA PRO A 71 17.98 2.45 10.69
C PRO A 71 18.44 3.91 10.66
N MET A 72 17.55 4.88 10.88
CA MET A 72 17.93 6.30 10.94
C MET A 72 18.74 6.68 12.19
N GLY A 73 18.70 5.88 13.26
CA GLY A 73 19.54 6.05 14.45
C GLY A 73 20.93 5.42 14.32
N VAL A 74 21.13 4.56 13.30
CA VAL A 74 22.33 3.73 13.14
C VAL A 74 23.18 4.21 11.96
N SER A 75 24.50 4.29 12.14
CA SER A 75 25.44 4.68 11.09
C SER A 75 25.44 3.70 9.92
N THR A 76 25.62 4.18 8.69
CA THR A 76 25.79 3.38 7.47
C THR A 76 26.96 2.41 7.56
N ASN A 77 28.01 2.76 8.30
CA ASN A 77 29.14 1.86 8.58
C ASN A 77 28.74 0.65 9.45
N LYS A 78 27.58 0.70 10.09
CA LYS A 78 26.99 -0.38 10.89
C LYS A 78 25.69 -0.91 10.28
N GLY A 79 25.49 -0.76 8.97
CA GLY A 79 24.29 -1.25 8.27
C GLY A 79 23.04 -0.37 8.41
N GLY A 80 23.14 0.78 9.08
CA GLY A 80 22.06 1.75 9.19
C GLY A 80 22.01 2.76 8.05
N SER A 81 21.39 3.91 8.31
CA SER A 81 21.11 4.95 7.33
C SER A 81 21.13 6.37 7.91
N LYS A 82 21.69 6.56 9.11
CA LYS A 82 21.73 7.83 9.85
C LYS A 82 22.29 9.00 9.04
N GLU A 83 23.31 8.75 8.22
CA GLU A 83 23.99 9.74 7.39
C GLU A 83 23.09 10.29 6.28
N HIS A 84 21.99 9.60 5.96
CA HIS A 84 20.99 10.04 5.00
C HIS A 84 19.83 10.80 5.66
N LEU A 85 19.83 10.96 6.99
CA LEU A 85 18.86 11.82 7.66
C LEU A 85 18.98 13.27 7.15
N GLY A 86 17.84 13.89 6.88
CA GLY A 86 17.81 15.26 6.34
C GLY A 86 18.05 15.34 4.83
N THR A 87 18.39 14.23 4.18
CA THR A 87 18.44 14.17 2.71
C THR A 87 17.05 13.90 2.14
N SER A 88 16.89 14.05 0.83
CA SER A 88 15.68 13.61 0.13
C SER A 88 15.71 12.10 -0.19
N GLU A 89 16.71 11.34 0.25
CA GLU A 89 16.93 9.92 -0.09
C GLU A 89 16.23 8.96 0.88
N VAL A 90 14.90 9.07 1.01
CA VAL A 90 14.09 8.21 1.89
C VAL A 90 14.32 6.71 1.61
N PHE A 91 14.64 6.35 0.36
CA PHE A 91 14.91 4.97 -0.01
C PHE A 91 16.05 4.31 0.76
N GLN A 92 16.99 5.09 1.27
CA GLN A 92 18.14 4.59 2.02
C GLN A 92 17.72 3.93 3.34
N HIS A 93 16.73 4.53 4.01
CA HIS A 93 16.18 3.98 5.25
C HIS A 93 15.50 2.63 5.04
N PHE A 94 14.77 2.47 3.93
CA PHE A 94 14.15 1.20 3.58
C PHE A 94 15.14 0.19 2.98
N ARG A 95 16.22 0.67 2.34
CA ARG A 95 17.28 -0.19 1.81
C ARG A 95 18.09 -0.85 2.94
N ALA A 96 18.30 -0.15 4.05
CA ALA A 96 18.93 -0.72 5.24
C ALA A 96 18.13 -1.92 5.82
N LEU A 97 16.82 -1.96 5.56
CA LEU A 97 15.93 -3.06 5.96
C LEU A 97 15.89 -4.21 4.95
N SER A 98 16.77 -4.26 3.96
CA SER A 98 16.73 -5.28 2.91
C SER A 98 16.84 -6.71 3.43
N ASN A 99 17.48 -6.90 4.59
CA ASN A 99 17.60 -8.22 5.22
C ASN A 99 16.30 -8.64 5.93
N GLU A 100 15.50 -7.67 6.37
CA GLU A 100 14.26 -7.89 7.12
C GLU A 100 13.01 -7.86 6.23
N LEU A 101 13.14 -7.33 5.01
CA LEU A 101 12.07 -7.26 4.04
C LEU A 101 12.21 -8.35 2.97
N SER A 102 11.20 -9.21 2.87
CA SER A 102 11.14 -10.28 1.86
C SER A 102 11.11 -9.76 0.42
N THR A 103 10.56 -8.57 0.17
CA THR A 103 10.47 -7.98 -1.16
C THR A 103 10.25 -6.47 -1.12
N THR A 104 10.78 -5.77 -2.13
CA THR A 104 10.51 -4.35 -2.41
C THR A 104 9.03 -4.06 -2.70
N LYS A 105 8.21 -5.06 -3.03
CA LYS A 105 6.77 -4.89 -3.24
C LYS A 105 6.04 -4.41 -1.98
N VAL A 106 6.58 -4.71 -0.80
CA VAL A 106 6.06 -4.21 0.48
C VAL A 106 6.17 -2.69 0.56
N LEU A 107 7.14 -2.08 -0.11
CA LEU A 107 7.40 -0.63 -0.06
C LEU A 107 6.45 0.19 -0.92
N VAL A 108 5.50 -0.45 -1.62
CA VAL A 108 4.55 0.23 -2.50
C VAL A 108 3.12 -0.06 -2.05
N CYS A 109 2.34 1.01 -1.84
CA CYS A 109 0.90 0.88 -1.59
C CYS A 109 0.18 0.59 -2.91
N PRO A 110 -0.67 -0.45 -3.00
CA PRO A 110 -1.46 -0.75 -4.20
C PRO A 110 -2.39 0.35 -4.72
N ALA A 111 -2.68 1.38 -3.93
CA ALA A 111 -3.45 2.55 -4.36
C ALA A 111 -2.58 3.62 -5.05
N ASP A 112 -1.27 3.44 -5.04
CA ASP A 112 -0.29 4.36 -5.60
C ASP A 112 -0.01 4.09 -7.09
N THR A 113 0.47 5.11 -7.79
CA THR A 113 0.98 5.04 -9.16
C THR A 113 2.41 4.51 -9.23
N ARG A 114 3.18 4.61 -8.13
CA ARG A 114 4.56 4.09 -8.03
C ARG A 114 4.62 2.57 -8.26
N LYS A 115 5.78 2.10 -8.72
CA LYS A 115 6.04 0.67 -8.99
C LYS A 115 7.18 0.19 -8.13
N ALA A 116 7.05 -1.05 -7.65
CA ALA A 116 8.10 -1.68 -6.85
C ALA A 116 9.37 -1.82 -7.70
N ALA A 117 10.52 -1.57 -7.09
CA ALA A 117 11.81 -1.82 -7.73
C ALA A 117 12.00 -3.34 -7.94
N PRO A 118 12.70 -3.80 -8.98
CA PRO A 118 13.01 -5.22 -9.17
C PRO A 118 13.79 -5.85 -8.00
N GLY A 119 14.56 -5.04 -7.26
CA GLY A 119 15.30 -5.46 -6.08
C GLY A 119 15.83 -4.27 -5.29
N PHE A 120 16.41 -4.52 -4.11
CA PHE A 120 16.90 -3.47 -3.21
C PHE A 120 18.13 -2.71 -3.74
N SER A 121 18.94 -3.34 -4.61
CA SER A 121 20.14 -2.73 -5.21
C SER A 121 19.83 -1.56 -6.14
N VAL A 122 18.65 -1.57 -6.78
CA VAL A 122 18.17 -0.53 -7.70
C VAL A 122 17.02 0.29 -7.09
N LEU A 123 16.81 0.18 -5.78
CA LEU A 123 15.76 0.91 -5.07
C LEU A 123 16.04 2.42 -5.11
N SER A 124 15.00 3.20 -5.35
CA SER A 124 15.05 4.66 -5.34
C SER A 124 13.75 5.26 -4.83
N ASN A 125 13.70 6.58 -4.65
CA ASN A 125 12.51 7.28 -4.14
C ASN A 125 11.25 7.10 -4.99
N ILE A 126 11.38 6.83 -6.30
CA ILE A 126 10.22 6.59 -7.17
C ILE A 126 9.55 5.24 -6.91
N ASN A 127 10.20 4.35 -6.15
CA ASN A 127 9.76 2.98 -5.88
C ASN A 127 9.16 2.80 -4.48
N ILE A 128 8.93 3.88 -3.75
CA ILE A 128 8.52 3.83 -2.34
C ILE A 128 7.27 4.68 -2.15
N SER A 129 6.21 4.15 -1.55
CA SER A 129 4.98 4.91 -1.32
C SER A 129 4.96 5.65 0.03
N TYR A 130 5.98 5.46 0.85
CA TYR A 130 6.00 5.84 2.25
C TYR A 130 7.05 6.90 2.60
N PHE A 131 6.74 7.77 3.55
CA PHE A 131 7.73 8.57 4.27
C PHE A 131 8.29 7.78 5.46
N VAL A 132 9.38 8.29 6.06
CA VAL A 132 9.97 7.79 7.32
C VAL A 132 10.05 8.95 8.31
N GLY A 133 9.71 8.71 9.57
CA GLY A 133 9.78 9.73 10.62
C GLY A 133 11.15 9.73 11.30
N ALA A 134 11.97 10.74 11.02
CA ALA A 134 13.37 10.82 11.44
C ALA A 134 13.66 10.63 12.95
N ASN A 135 12.67 10.90 13.81
CA ASN A 135 12.80 10.83 15.26
C ASN A 135 12.21 9.55 15.88
N ALA A 136 11.79 8.58 15.07
CA ALA A 136 11.24 7.33 15.59
C ALA A 136 12.34 6.43 16.17
N ALA A 137 12.00 5.73 17.24
CA ALA A 137 12.81 4.72 17.90
C ALA A 137 11.89 3.66 18.49
N ASP A 138 12.36 2.42 18.67
CA ASP A 138 11.53 1.34 19.24
C ASP A 138 11.14 1.64 20.71
N SER A 139 12.04 2.31 21.44
CA SER A 139 11.77 2.85 22.79
C SER A 139 10.72 3.97 22.85
N LEU A 140 10.30 4.52 21.71
CA LEU A 140 9.31 5.60 21.60
C LEU A 140 8.09 5.13 20.78
N PRO A 141 7.21 4.29 21.36
CA PRO A 141 6.17 3.56 20.61
C PRO A 141 5.14 4.47 19.93
N GLN A 142 4.91 5.67 20.45
CA GLN A 142 3.93 6.63 19.93
C GLN A 142 4.50 7.59 18.86
N THR A 143 5.76 7.39 18.44
CA THR A 143 6.37 8.21 17.37
C THR A 143 5.88 7.75 16.00
N LEU A 144 5.75 8.69 15.06
CA LEU A 144 5.49 8.37 13.65
C LEU A 144 6.73 7.70 13.06
N LEU A 145 6.62 6.42 12.71
CA LEU A 145 7.71 5.65 12.12
C LEU A 145 7.72 5.76 10.59
N ALA A 146 6.58 5.53 9.97
CA ALA A 146 6.40 5.62 8.52
C ALA A 146 4.95 5.94 8.19
N GLY A 147 4.66 6.30 6.95
CA GLY A 147 3.28 6.51 6.53
C GLY A 147 3.16 6.91 5.07
N ASP A 148 1.95 7.07 4.57
CA ASP A 148 1.72 7.41 3.17
C ASP A 148 2.34 8.76 2.80
N ARG A 149 3.13 8.80 1.72
CA ARG A 149 3.99 9.95 1.37
C ARG A 149 3.28 11.27 1.06
N ASN A 150 1.98 11.24 0.79
CA ASN A 150 1.25 12.32 0.14
C ASN A 150 0.77 13.38 1.14
N LEU A 151 1.66 13.77 2.06
CA LEU A 151 1.39 14.74 3.10
C LEU A 151 1.16 16.14 2.51
N MET A 152 0.35 16.91 3.22
CA MET A 152 0.17 18.34 3.02
C MET A 152 0.23 19.06 4.36
N THR A 153 0.73 20.28 4.33
CA THR A 153 0.74 21.20 5.47
C THR A 153 0.01 22.47 5.12
N ASN A 154 -0.94 22.91 5.94
CA ASN A 154 -1.74 24.12 5.67
C ASN A 154 -2.34 24.10 4.25
N SER A 155 -2.87 22.94 3.84
CA SER A 155 -3.46 22.68 2.52
C SER A 155 -2.48 22.77 1.33
N VAL A 156 -1.17 22.84 1.59
CA VAL A 156 -0.12 22.84 0.56
C VAL A 156 0.58 21.47 0.56
N PRO A 157 0.64 20.77 -0.60
CA PRO A 157 1.38 19.52 -0.71
C PRO A 157 2.85 19.67 -0.30
N VAL A 158 3.35 18.73 0.49
CA VAL A 158 4.76 18.69 0.87
C VAL A 158 5.58 18.09 -0.27
N GLY A 159 6.66 18.76 -0.64
CA GLY A 159 7.60 18.30 -1.66
C GLY A 159 8.48 17.15 -1.17
N ALA A 160 9.42 16.71 -2.01
CA ALA A 160 10.41 15.73 -1.58
C ALA A 160 11.43 16.39 -0.63
N GLY A 161 11.68 15.76 0.52
CA GLY A 161 12.68 16.21 1.48
C GLY A 161 12.19 16.17 2.93
N PRO A 162 13.00 16.70 3.86
CA PRO A 162 12.65 16.75 5.28
C PRO A 162 11.45 17.66 5.53
N LEU A 163 10.56 17.20 6.40
CA LEU A 163 9.44 17.98 6.90
C LEU A 163 9.56 18.09 8.41
N VAL A 164 9.60 19.32 8.93
CA VAL A 164 9.56 19.58 10.37
C VAL A 164 8.13 19.92 10.76
N LEU A 165 7.55 19.13 11.66
CA LEU A 165 6.22 19.39 12.20
C LEU A 165 6.33 20.23 13.47
N THR A 166 5.60 21.34 13.51
CA THR A 166 5.48 22.20 14.69
C THR A 166 4.02 22.28 15.13
N ALA A 167 3.77 22.68 16.38
CA ALA A 167 2.44 22.62 17.00
C ALA A 167 1.35 23.44 16.28
N ASN A 168 1.74 24.42 15.44
CA ASN A 168 0.81 25.33 14.77
C ASN A 168 0.60 25.01 13.28
N VAL A 169 1.02 23.82 12.82
CA VAL A 169 0.87 23.40 11.43
C VAL A 169 -0.22 22.35 11.34
N SER A 170 -1.23 22.60 10.50
CA SER A 170 -2.20 21.58 10.15
C SER A 170 -1.54 20.58 9.19
N VAL A 171 -1.59 19.29 9.55
CA VAL A 171 -1.05 18.19 8.74
C VAL A 171 -2.21 17.34 8.24
N GLY A 172 -2.15 16.95 6.97
CA GLY A 172 -3.10 16.02 6.40
C GLY A 172 -2.54 15.33 5.17
N TRP A 173 -3.44 14.69 4.42
CA TRP A 173 -3.10 14.02 3.17
C TRP A 173 -3.74 14.72 1.99
N THR A 174 -3.02 14.79 0.88
CA THR A 174 -3.54 15.25 -0.40
C THR A 174 -4.45 14.19 -1.04
N ALA A 175 -5.22 14.57 -2.05
CA ALA A 175 -6.05 13.63 -2.81
C ALA A 175 -5.24 12.65 -3.69
N ALA A 176 -3.92 12.86 -3.84
CA ALA A 176 -3.06 12.10 -4.74
C ALA A 176 -2.98 10.60 -4.40
N LEU A 177 -3.14 10.25 -3.12
CA LEU A 177 -3.20 8.89 -2.63
C LEU A 177 -4.29 8.83 -1.54
N HIS A 178 -5.11 7.77 -1.54
CA HIS A 178 -6.18 7.56 -0.55
C HIS A 178 -7.21 8.70 -0.36
N ARG A 179 -7.37 9.64 -1.31
CA ARG A 179 -8.43 10.66 -1.32
C ARG A 179 -8.55 11.44 0.00
N ASN A 180 -7.51 12.19 0.38
CA ASN A 180 -7.45 13.02 1.61
C ASN A 180 -7.41 12.21 2.91
N SER A 181 -7.02 10.95 2.84
CA SER A 181 -6.70 10.12 4.00
C SER A 181 -5.35 9.45 3.76
N GLY A 182 -4.78 8.83 4.78
CA GLY A 182 -3.56 8.05 4.67
C GLY A 182 -3.41 7.16 5.90
N ASN A 183 -2.47 6.23 5.81
CA ASN A 183 -2.11 5.33 6.89
C ASN A 183 -0.77 5.77 7.48
N VAL A 184 -0.62 5.59 8.79
CA VAL A 184 0.63 5.82 9.52
C VAL A 184 0.99 4.59 10.34
N ALA A 185 2.27 4.20 10.26
CA ALA A 185 2.87 3.25 11.19
C ALA A 185 3.49 4.03 12.35
N LEU A 186 3.25 3.54 13.57
CA LEU A 186 3.89 4.04 14.78
C LEU A 186 5.12 3.20 15.12
N GLY A 187 5.95 3.71 16.05
CA GLY A 187 7.16 3.02 16.54
C GLY A 187 6.88 1.64 17.11
N ASP A 188 5.70 1.41 17.69
CA ASP A 188 5.28 0.08 18.17
C ASP A 188 4.91 -0.93 17.06
N GLY A 189 4.90 -0.49 15.79
CA GLY A 189 4.51 -1.30 14.63
C GLY A 189 2.99 -1.35 14.39
N SER A 190 2.18 -0.67 15.20
CA SER A 190 0.76 -0.48 14.91
C SER A 190 0.58 0.44 13.70
N VAL A 191 -0.51 0.23 12.95
CA VAL A 191 -0.85 1.06 11.79
C VAL A 191 -2.28 1.57 11.93
N GLN A 192 -2.44 2.87 11.76
CA GLN A 192 -3.70 3.62 11.88
C GLN A 192 -4.10 4.23 10.53
#